data_AF-A0A7L6N4A1-F1
#
_entry.id   AF-A0A7L6N4A1-F1
#
_cell.length_a   1.000
_cell.length_b   1.000
_cell.length_c   1.000
_cell.angle_alpha   90.00
_cell.angle_beta   90.00
_cell.angle_gamma   90.00
#
_symmetry.space_group_name_H-M   'P 1'
#
loop_
_entity.id
_entity.type
_entity.pdbx_description
1 polymer ?
#
loop_
_entity_poly.entity_id
_entity_poly.type
_entity_poly.pdbx_seq_one_letter_code
_entity_poly.pdbx_strand_id
1 'polypeptide(L)'
;MKKLLSFTLMLFLFFALVACGEEAINTNETTEDISEETSEEIIESDYLKQFSSQEEMNDYVNSLAQKTQYYGGDNILTPEAGLDDTNEEDQERHSETNVQVSGVSEMDTIITDGNYIYMAKNQDLRIVDVESMSLVYEDSLIDETDQYYAYAYYHGIYLYEDKLIVLYDQYQRMTDDDQVTPYYWWWGSSNLRIDVLDVSDKSNIQVERQFEFKNTYLVDSRMIEGDFFIMMSSYHWWYDEEIVTPSYKDSLLGDDFINLTYEDIFYYPDSDQVSSYLMVASFNVNQEVSIDLNAYLTYAYEVYMNQENLYISGHVYHYSEEDENYRQYTSISRFKIVEGKLVFQAANQIDGWTLNQFSFDEYEGILRLATTDYIYSQEGVELTNQLYLLDATDNELSIISVLRGLGKPNERIYAVRMSQDIAYVVTFVNTDPLYKIDLSDPYHPVILGELYEEGVSDYLHPINDDLMIGIGRQADNSNGFTIFTGVKVALYDTSGDQPITLETLLVEGEYSYSPVTYDHKLFVEYEWNNSLLFAIPVYAYSYGYGQYYQAIYLYQVDEMNHLSQVSILRNTPSNYYGYIEKAIFINDKIYTISYNEINEFDMLNDFNRTSSIVFNQEVNQGDDSSQVE
;
A
#
# COMPACT_ATOMS: atom_id res chain seq x y z
N MET A 1 23.05 74.69 3.15
CA MET A 1 23.98 75.22 4.18
C MET A 1 23.89 74.29 5.37
N LYS A 2 24.93 73.80 6.06
CA LYS A 2 26.41 73.98 6.05
C LYS A 2 27.02 72.56 5.83
N LYS A 3 28.13 72.32 5.10
CA LYS A 3 29.57 72.50 5.45
C LYS A 3 29.99 71.95 6.84
N LEU A 4 31.16 71.35 7.05
CA LEU A 4 32.14 70.57 6.24
C LEU A 4 33.26 70.04 7.20
N LEU A 5 34.25 69.26 6.70
CA LEU A 5 35.38 68.61 7.42
C LEU A 5 34.96 67.38 8.28
N SER A 6 35.60 66.21 8.28
CA SER A 6 36.92 65.69 7.82
C SER A 6 38.15 66.02 8.68
N PHE A 7 38.79 64.98 9.23
CA PHE A 7 40.25 64.88 9.35
C PHE A 7 40.70 63.41 9.41
N THR A 8 41.95 63.12 9.03
CA THR A 8 42.47 61.75 8.84
C THR A 8 43.87 61.60 9.46
N LEU A 9 44.11 60.51 10.19
CA LEU A 9 45.40 59.91 10.55
C LEU A 9 45.08 58.49 11.12
N MET A 10 45.94 57.47 11.12
CA MET A 10 47.41 57.47 10.96
C MET A 10 47.91 56.19 10.25
N LEU A 11 49.09 56.29 9.64
CA LEU A 11 49.79 55.26 8.87
C LEU A 11 50.65 54.35 9.77
N PHE A 12 50.78 53.05 9.46
CA PHE A 12 52.08 52.36 9.45
C PHE A 12 52.06 51.06 8.63
N LEU A 13 53.13 50.79 7.87
CA LEU A 13 53.36 49.54 7.12
C LEU A 13 54.43 48.68 7.83
N PHE A 14 54.49 47.39 7.47
CA PHE A 14 55.75 46.65 7.38
C PHE A 14 55.80 45.79 6.10
N PHE A 15 56.94 45.81 5.39
CA PHE A 15 57.32 44.91 4.28
C PHE A 15 58.00 43.62 4.87
N ALA A 16 58.35 42.53 4.15
CA ALA A 16 58.77 42.35 2.75
C ALA A 16 58.54 40.86 2.29
N LEU A 17 58.33 40.54 1.00
CA LEU A 17 59.31 40.07 -0.04
C LEU A 17 60.09 38.76 0.31
N VAL A 18 60.44 37.81 -0.57
CA VAL A 18 60.29 37.50 -2.04
C VAL A 18 60.58 35.97 -2.21
N ALA A 19 60.33 35.19 -3.29
CA ALA A 19 60.09 35.36 -4.74
C ALA A 19 58.77 34.66 -5.18
N CYS A 20 58.33 34.49 -6.44
CA CYS A 20 58.86 34.55 -7.84
C CYS A 20 59.60 33.31 -8.39
N GLY A 21 59.01 32.66 -9.42
CA GLY A 21 59.58 31.61 -10.28
C GLY A 21 58.54 31.16 -11.32
N GLU A 22 58.83 31.31 -12.61
CA GLU A 22 57.85 31.30 -13.72
C GLU A 22 58.53 30.78 -15.02
N GLU A 23 57.82 29.96 -15.81
CA GLU A 23 58.00 29.57 -17.25
C GLU A 23 57.33 28.18 -17.46
N ALA A 24 56.70 27.80 -18.59
CA ALA A 24 56.10 28.50 -19.74
C ALA A 24 55.10 27.52 -20.42
N ILE A 25 53.82 27.87 -20.63
CA ILE A 25 53.25 28.39 -21.90
C ILE A 25 53.56 27.53 -23.15
N ASN A 26 52.58 26.77 -23.68
CA ASN A 26 51.83 27.19 -24.89
C ASN A 26 50.62 26.27 -25.28
N THR A 27 49.45 26.90 -25.42
CA THR A 27 48.40 26.75 -26.45
C THR A 27 48.19 25.43 -27.22
N ASN A 28 46.92 24.99 -27.29
CA ASN A 28 46.10 25.24 -28.49
C ASN A 28 44.59 25.24 -28.16
N GLU A 29 43.78 25.74 -29.11
CA GLU A 29 42.33 25.96 -28.99
C GLU A 29 41.52 24.76 -29.48
N THR A 30 40.40 24.47 -28.82
CA THR A 30 39.07 24.37 -29.47
C THR A 30 37.97 24.66 -28.45
N THR A 31 36.89 25.28 -28.92
CA THR A 31 35.58 25.32 -28.24
C THR A 31 34.66 24.38 -29.01
N GLU A 32 34.14 23.35 -28.33
CA GLU A 32 33.08 22.47 -28.82
C GLU A 32 32.02 22.32 -27.71
N ASP A 33 30.85 21.78 -28.08
CA ASP A 33 29.59 22.00 -27.37
C ASP A 33 29.47 21.31 -26.00
N ILE A 34 28.55 21.82 -25.18
CA ILE A 34 28.06 21.15 -23.97
C ILE A 34 26.63 20.68 -24.26
N SER A 35 26.51 19.43 -24.69
CA SER A 35 25.25 18.71 -24.93
C SER A 35 25.52 17.21 -24.88
N GLU A 36 24.58 16.45 -24.30
CA GLU A 36 24.56 14.98 -24.26
C GLU A 36 25.70 14.31 -23.46
N GLU A 37 25.47 14.08 -22.16
CA GLU A 37 25.85 12.83 -21.46
C GLU A 37 25.07 12.72 -20.13
N THR A 38 23.77 12.40 -20.26
CA THR A 38 22.89 11.99 -19.14
C THR A 38 22.37 10.58 -19.41
N SER A 39 23.30 9.64 -19.43
CA SER A 39 23.03 8.21 -19.28
C SER A 39 23.55 7.81 -17.91
N GLU A 40 22.69 7.76 -16.91
CA GLU A 40 23.08 7.22 -15.60
C GLU A 40 23.35 5.73 -15.77
N GLU A 41 24.58 5.29 -15.47
CA GLU A 41 24.94 3.87 -15.46
C GLU A 41 24.13 3.17 -14.37
N ILE A 42 23.17 2.34 -14.78
CA ILE A 42 22.51 1.40 -13.86
C ILE A 42 23.60 0.54 -13.24
N ILE A 43 23.71 0.59 -11.92
CA ILE A 43 24.85 0.01 -11.20
C ILE A 43 24.78 -1.52 -11.32
N GLU A 44 25.74 -2.10 -12.06
CA GLU A 44 26.02 -3.55 -12.03
C GLU A 44 26.58 -3.91 -10.64
N SER A 45 25.65 -4.08 -9.69
CA SER A 45 25.96 -4.44 -8.31
C SER A 45 26.27 -5.94 -8.20
N ASP A 46 27.00 -6.35 -7.16
CA ASP A 46 27.19 -7.78 -6.90
C ASP A 46 25.84 -8.51 -6.61
N TYR A 47 24.81 -7.76 -6.19
CA TYR A 47 23.48 -8.27 -5.84
C TYR A 47 22.51 -8.40 -7.02
N LEU A 48 22.56 -7.53 -8.02
CA LEU A 48 21.57 -7.46 -9.10
C LEU A 48 22.23 -7.23 -10.47
N LYS A 49 21.85 -8.07 -11.45
CA LYS A 49 22.43 -8.08 -12.81
C LYS A 49 21.37 -8.14 -13.90
N GLN A 50 21.69 -7.69 -15.11
CA GLN A 50 20.83 -7.79 -16.31
C GLN A 50 21.20 -9.03 -17.14
N PHE A 51 20.29 -9.51 -18.00
CA PHE A 51 20.62 -10.57 -18.95
C PHE A 51 21.16 -10.02 -20.28
N SER A 52 22.36 -10.44 -20.65
CA SER A 52 22.96 -10.08 -21.95
C SER A 52 22.35 -10.85 -23.14
N SER A 53 21.61 -11.94 -22.87
CA SER A 53 21.01 -12.78 -23.92
C SER A 53 19.93 -13.75 -23.40
N GLN A 54 19.10 -14.25 -24.32
CA GLN A 54 18.19 -15.36 -24.06
C GLN A 54 18.91 -16.65 -23.61
N GLU A 55 20.14 -16.89 -24.07
CA GLU A 55 20.92 -18.09 -23.69
C GLU A 55 21.31 -18.04 -22.20
N GLU A 56 21.80 -16.89 -21.73
CA GLU A 56 22.13 -16.64 -20.33
C GLU A 56 20.88 -16.72 -19.41
N MET A 57 19.78 -16.11 -19.83
CA MET A 57 18.50 -16.16 -19.11
C MET A 57 17.97 -17.59 -19.01
N ASN A 58 17.99 -18.34 -20.12
CA ASN A 58 17.57 -19.73 -20.15
C ASN A 58 18.44 -20.59 -19.23
N ASP A 59 19.76 -20.45 -19.26
CA ASP A 59 20.67 -21.22 -18.41
C ASP A 59 20.46 -20.89 -16.92
N TYR A 60 20.27 -19.62 -16.55
CA TYR A 60 19.95 -19.22 -15.18
C TYR A 60 18.63 -19.83 -14.69
N VAL A 61 17.53 -19.63 -15.41
CA VAL A 61 16.20 -20.14 -15.01
C VAL A 61 16.15 -21.67 -15.00
N ASN A 62 16.79 -22.35 -15.96
CA ASN A 62 16.92 -23.82 -15.94
C ASN A 62 17.79 -24.33 -14.78
N SER A 63 18.72 -23.53 -14.25
CA SER A 63 19.45 -23.87 -13.02
C SER A 63 18.53 -23.84 -11.80
N LEU A 64 17.59 -22.88 -11.73
CA LEU A 64 16.61 -22.78 -10.66
C LEU A 64 15.58 -23.91 -10.73
N ALA A 65 15.03 -24.21 -11.90
CA ALA A 65 14.08 -25.30 -12.10
C ALA A 65 14.60 -26.69 -11.65
N GLN A 66 15.93 -26.86 -11.59
CA GLN A 66 16.58 -28.06 -11.03
C GLN A 66 16.71 -28.04 -9.50
N LYS A 67 16.67 -26.87 -8.85
CA LYS A 67 16.57 -26.69 -7.39
C LYS A 67 15.13 -26.87 -6.90
N THR A 68 14.15 -26.24 -7.58
CA THR A 68 12.77 -26.03 -7.08
C THR A 68 11.85 -27.27 -7.19
N GLN A 69 12.32 -28.47 -6.87
CA GLN A 69 11.41 -29.61 -6.64
C GLN A 69 10.78 -29.49 -5.24
N TYR A 70 9.45 -29.33 -5.23
CA TYR A 70 8.63 -28.72 -4.16
C TYR A 70 8.73 -27.20 -4.13
N TYR A 71 7.68 -26.53 -4.59
CA TYR A 71 6.75 -25.75 -3.76
C TYR A 71 5.42 -25.58 -4.52
N GLY A 72 4.31 -25.42 -3.79
CA GLY A 72 3.04 -24.95 -4.33
C GLY A 72 2.63 -23.75 -3.50
N GLY A 73 2.32 -22.62 -4.15
CA GLY A 73 1.92 -21.39 -3.46
C GLY A 73 0.46 -21.46 -2.99
N ASP A 74 0.21 -21.02 -1.77
CA ASP A 74 -1.14 -20.70 -1.29
C ASP A 74 -1.45 -19.24 -1.67
N ASN A 75 -2.57 -19.01 -2.37
CA ASN A 75 -3.06 -17.66 -2.67
C ASN A 75 -3.85 -17.11 -1.48
N ILE A 76 -3.35 -16.06 -0.82
CA ILE A 76 -4.07 -15.31 0.23
C ILE A 76 -3.85 -13.81 -0.01
N LEU A 77 -4.90 -13.01 0.27
CA LEU A 77 -4.99 -11.58 -0.01
C LEU A 77 -4.06 -10.72 0.87
N THR A 78 -3.44 -9.71 0.25
CA THR A 78 -2.69 -8.63 0.91
C THR A 78 -3.63 -7.51 1.43
N PRO A 79 -3.30 -6.85 2.56
CA PRO A 79 -3.98 -5.63 3.01
C PRO A 79 -3.04 -4.42 3.16
N GLU A 80 -3.35 -3.31 2.46
CA GLU A 80 -2.61 -2.02 2.52
C GLU A 80 -2.91 -1.22 3.83
N ALA A 81 -2.14 -0.16 4.17
CA ALA A 81 -2.14 0.50 5.50
C ALA A 81 -1.67 2.01 5.56
N GLY A 82 -2.34 2.91 6.33
CA GLY A 82 -2.43 4.39 6.10
C GLY A 82 -1.67 5.50 6.92
N LEU A 83 -2.26 6.71 7.07
CA LEU A 83 -1.63 8.07 6.97
C LEU A 83 -1.01 8.76 8.21
N ASP A 84 -0.30 9.89 7.98
CA ASP A 84 0.09 10.93 8.96
C ASP A 84 -0.02 12.38 8.34
N ASP A 85 -0.23 13.42 9.17
CA ASP A 85 -0.94 14.70 8.83
C ASP A 85 -0.13 15.81 8.12
N THR A 86 -0.81 16.66 7.34
CA THR A 86 -0.56 18.12 7.29
C THR A 86 -1.74 18.93 6.70
N ASN A 87 -2.01 20.13 7.25
CA ASN A 87 -3.13 21.02 6.87
C ASN A 87 -2.74 22.16 5.88
N GLU A 88 -3.59 22.46 4.87
CA GLU A 88 -3.65 23.76 4.16
C GLU A 88 -5.11 24.29 3.98
N GLU A 89 -5.29 25.53 3.49
CA GLU A 89 -6.51 26.36 3.72
C GLU A 89 -7.62 26.31 2.63
N ASP A 90 -8.89 26.31 3.08
CA ASP A 90 -10.11 26.81 2.39
C ASP A 90 -10.39 26.31 0.94
N GLN A 91 -10.61 25.00 0.79
CA GLN A 91 -11.45 24.42 -0.28
C GLN A 91 -12.67 23.67 0.29
N GLU A 92 -13.53 23.10 -0.56
CA GLU A 92 -14.73 22.39 -0.12
C GLU A 92 -14.35 21.10 0.63
N ARG A 93 -14.89 20.93 1.84
CA ARG A 93 -14.32 20.00 2.82
C ARG A 93 -14.87 18.60 2.64
N HIS A 94 -14.06 17.64 2.19
CA HIS A 94 -14.41 16.23 2.17
C HIS A 94 -13.42 15.37 2.97
N SER A 95 -13.77 14.11 3.22
CA SER A 95 -12.80 13.11 3.66
C SER A 95 -11.97 12.63 2.48
N GLU A 96 -10.71 12.29 2.71
CA GLU A 96 -9.82 11.69 1.72
C GLU A 96 -9.69 10.17 1.93
N THR A 97 -8.86 9.52 1.12
CA THR A 97 -8.41 8.16 1.38
C THR A 97 -7.29 8.19 2.40
N ASN A 98 -7.39 7.37 3.44
CA ASN A 98 -6.30 7.03 4.35
C ASN A 98 -5.25 6.24 3.53
N VAL A 99 -3.96 6.64 3.52
CA VAL A 99 -2.87 6.11 2.62
C VAL A 99 -1.53 6.12 3.36
N GLN A 100 -0.52 5.27 3.08
CA GLN A 100 0.57 5.08 4.08
C GLN A 100 1.38 6.33 4.46
N VAL A 101 1.72 7.17 3.49
CA VAL A 101 2.66 8.29 3.67
C VAL A 101 2.07 9.56 3.08
N SER A 102 2.22 10.68 3.79
CA SER A 102 1.66 11.98 3.39
C SER A 102 2.10 12.39 1.98
N GLY A 103 1.16 12.69 1.10
CA GLY A 103 1.44 13.00 -0.32
C GLY A 103 1.78 11.81 -1.21
N VAL A 104 1.69 10.56 -0.72
CA VAL A 104 1.80 9.33 -1.51
C VAL A 104 0.43 8.66 -1.55
N SER A 105 -0.34 8.90 -2.62
CA SER A 105 -1.69 8.34 -2.77
C SER A 105 -1.66 6.82 -3.01
N GLU A 106 -2.68 6.14 -2.50
CA GLU A 106 -2.96 4.71 -2.76
C GLU A 106 -4.30 4.54 -3.48
N MET A 107 -4.47 3.38 -4.11
CA MET A 107 -5.66 2.99 -4.87
C MET A 107 -6.86 2.80 -3.95
N ASP A 108 -8.05 3.27 -4.33
CA ASP A 108 -9.28 2.97 -3.60
C ASP A 108 -10.40 2.56 -4.56
N THR A 109 -11.44 1.88 -4.08
CA THR A 109 -12.64 1.61 -4.89
C THR A 109 -13.65 2.76 -4.86
N ILE A 110 -13.55 3.67 -3.88
CA ILE A 110 -14.51 4.74 -3.59
C ILE A 110 -13.77 6.02 -3.14
N ILE A 111 -13.80 7.07 -3.97
CA ILE A 111 -13.16 8.39 -3.73
C ILE A 111 -14.11 9.56 -4.03
N THR A 112 -13.75 10.78 -3.61
CA THR A 112 -14.55 11.99 -3.85
C THR A 112 -13.67 13.24 -4.00
N ASP A 113 -14.17 14.22 -4.76
CA ASP A 113 -13.64 15.60 -4.88
C ASP A 113 -14.57 16.63 -4.20
N GLY A 114 -15.43 16.17 -3.28
CA GLY A 114 -16.47 16.96 -2.62
C GLY A 114 -17.70 17.28 -3.48
N ASN A 115 -17.60 17.19 -4.81
CA ASN A 115 -18.70 17.48 -5.75
C ASN A 115 -19.26 16.19 -6.40
N TYR A 116 -18.41 15.18 -6.55
CA TYR A 116 -18.69 13.89 -7.13
C TYR A 116 -18.19 12.75 -6.23
N ILE A 117 -18.91 11.63 -6.24
CA ILE A 117 -18.47 10.36 -5.68
C ILE A 117 -18.14 9.45 -6.86
N TYR A 118 -16.89 8.99 -6.91
CA TYR A 118 -16.40 8.05 -7.91
C TYR A 118 -16.35 6.66 -7.26
N MET A 119 -16.92 5.66 -7.91
CA MET A 119 -16.94 4.28 -7.42
C MET A 119 -16.61 3.31 -8.56
N ALA A 120 -15.53 2.54 -8.43
CA ALA A 120 -15.15 1.47 -9.34
C ALA A 120 -15.19 0.15 -8.58
N LYS A 121 -16.20 -0.70 -8.85
CA LYS A 121 -16.39 -1.95 -8.10
C LYS A 121 -17.06 -3.04 -8.91
N ASN A 122 -16.63 -4.28 -8.71
CA ASN A 122 -17.04 -5.42 -9.54
C ASN A 122 -16.80 -5.04 -11.01
N GLN A 123 -17.83 -5.06 -11.85
CA GLN A 123 -17.74 -4.68 -13.26
C GLN A 123 -18.10 -3.21 -13.53
N ASP A 124 -18.63 -2.48 -12.55
CA ASP A 124 -19.24 -1.17 -12.76
C ASP A 124 -18.32 -0.02 -12.31
N LEU A 125 -18.17 0.99 -13.18
CA LEU A 125 -17.61 2.31 -12.86
C LEU A 125 -18.75 3.33 -12.84
N ARG A 126 -18.93 4.03 -11.71
CA ARG A 126 -20.01 5.00 -11.50
C ARG A 126 -19.46 6.33 -11.00
N ILE A 127 -20.06 7.42 -11.46
CA ILE A 127 -19.85 8.77 -10.91
C ILE A 127 -21.21 9.37 -10.53
N VAL A 128 -21.34 9.79 -9.28
CA VAL A 128 -22.57 10.36 -8.70
C VAL A 128 -22.32 11.82 -8.32
N ASP A 129 -23.18 12.71 -8.79
CA ASP A 129 -23.22 14.13 -8.43
C ASP A 129 -23.84 14.33 -7.03
N VAL A 130 -23.11 15.03 -6.15
CA VAL A 130 -23.41 15.13 -4.72
C VAL A 130 -24.52 16.14 -4.41
N GLU A 131 -24.64 17.24 -5.18
CA GLU A 131 -25.72 18.23 -4.97
C GLU A 131 -27.08 17.63 -5.38
N SER A 132 -27.13 16.97 -6.53
CA SER A 132 -28.36 16.41 -7.10
C SER A 132 -28.69 14.99 -6.61
N MET A 133 -27.71 14.29 -6.02
CA MET A 133 -27.78 12.86 -5.69
C MET A 133 -28.20 12.02 -6.91
N SER A 134 -27.54 12.27 -8.05
CA SER A 134 -27.85 11.63 -9.33
C SER A 134 -26.61 11.01 -10.00
N LEU A 135 -26.80 9.85 -10.63
CA LEU A 135 -25.79 9.17 -11.43
C LEU A 135 -25.55 9.97 -12.72
N VAL A 136 -24.34 10.50 -12.91
CA VAL A 136 -23.97 11.31 -14.08
C VAL A 136 -23.19 10.50 -15.13
N TYR A 137 -22.48 9.45 -14.70
CA TYR A 137 -21.81 8.50 -15.57
C TYR A 137 -21.87 7.09 -14.98
N GLU A 138 -22.03 6.10 -15.84
CA GLU A 138 -22.00 4.67 -15.54
C GLU A 138 -21.46 3.92 -16.76
N ASP A 139 -20.51 3.01 -16.53
CA ASP A 139 -19.95 2.12 -17.55
C ASP A 139 -19.65 0.74 -16.94
N SER A 140 -19.55 -0.29 -17.79
CA SER A 140 -19.32 -1.68 -17.40
C SER A 140 -18.17 -2.31 -18.18
N LEU A 141 -17.24 -2.96 -17.48
CA LEU A 141 -16.15 -3.75 -18.06
C LEU A 141 -16.62 -4.91 -18.95
N ILE A 142 -17.90 -5.30 -18.87
CA ILE A 142 -18.51 -6.36 -19.67
C ILE A 142 -19.80 -5.86 -20.33
N ASP A 143 -19.83 -5.88 -21.66
CA ASP A 143 -21.06 -5.92 -22.45
C ASP A 143 -21.55 -7.38 -22.49
N GLU A 144 -22.79 -7.65 -22.06
CA GLU A 144 -23.39 -9.01 -22.08
C GLU A 144 -23.40 -9.66 -23.48
N THR A 145 -23.21 -8.87 -24.55
CA THR A 145 -23.14 -9.35 -25.93
C THR A 145 -21.75 -9.80 -26.36
N ASP A 146 -20.68 -9.46 -25.62
CA ASP A 146 -19.33 -9.95 -25.91
C ASP A 146 -19.15 -11.41 -25.45
N GLN A 147 -18.69 -12.25 -26.38
CA GLN A 147 -18.45 -13.66 -26.15
C GLN A 147 -17.00 -13.97 -25.78
N TYR A 148 -16.09 -13.01 -25.91
CA TYR A 148 -14.64 -13.21 -25.79
C TYR A 148 -14.14 -13.23 -24.34
N TYR A 149 -14.65 -12.35 -23.49
CA TYR A 149 -14.23 -12.24 -22.09
C TYR A 149 -15.01 -13.15 -21.15
N ALA A 150 -14.33 -13.68 -20.14
CA ALA A 150 -14.91 -14.58 -19.13
C ALA A 150 -15.57 -13.77 -18.02
N TYR A 151 -14.73 -12.93 -17.38
CA TYR A 151 -15.04 -12.03 -16.28
C TYR A 151 -14.03 -10.87 -16.32
N ALA A 152 -14.35 -9.77 -15.67
CA ALA A 152 -13.46 -8.66 -15.41
C ALA A 152 -13.86 -8.04 -14.06
N TYR A 153 -12.92 -7.40 -13.36
CA TYR A 153 -13.25 -6.62 -12.16
C TYR A 153 -12.26 -5.47 -11.94
N TYR A 154 -12.78 -4.36 -11.41
CA TYR A 154 -11.96 -3.26 -10.92
C TYR A 154 -11.20 -3.64 -9.64
N HIS A 155 -9.91 -3.33 -9.62
CA HIS A 155 -9.09 -3.25 -8.41
C HIS A 155 -9.37 -1.94 -7.66
N GLY A 156 -9.43 -0.83 -8.41
CA GLY A 156 -9.73 0.49 -7.88
C GLY A 156 -9.39 1.64 -8.84
N ILE A 157 -9.34 2.84 -8.29
CA ILE A 157 -9.22 4.13 -8.98
C ILE A 157 -8.32 5.11 -8.22
N TYR A 158 -7.82 6.09 -8.98
CA TYR A 158 -7.22 7.33 -8.49
C TYR A 158 -7.83 8.52 -9.23
N LEU A 159 -7.93 9.68 -8.59
CA LEU A 159 -8.27 10.96 -9.22
C LEU A 159 -7.08 11.91 -9.07
N TYR A 160 -6.63 12.51 -10.17
CA TYR A 160 -5.59 13.55 -10.18
C TYR A 160 -5.97 14.63 -11.18
N GLU A 161 -6.19 15.86 -10.71
CA GLU A 161 -6.82 16.93 -11.50
C GLU A 161 -8.12 16.43 -12.18
N ASP A 162 -8.25 16.61 -13.50
CA ASP A 162 -9.34 16.09 -14.32
C ASP A 162 -9.10 14.66 -14.85
N LYS A 163 -8.12 13.91 -14.31
CA LYS A 163 -7.79 12.53 -14.72
C LYS A 163 -8.28 11.50 -13.72
N LEU A 164 -9.13 10.58 -14.17
CA LEU A 164 -9.49 9.36 -13.41
C LEU A 164 -8.70 8.18 -13.97
N ILE A 165 -7.79 7.62 -13.16
CA ILE A 165 -6.98 6.45 -13.51
C ILE A 165 -7.71 5.23 -12.95
N VAL A 166 -7.96 4.21 -13.78
CA VAL A 166 -8.82 3.08 -13.46
C VAL A 166 -8.09 1.76 -13.70
N LEU A 167 -7.98 0.90 -12.67
CA LEU A 167 -7.23 -0.36 -12.71
C LEU A 167 -8.17 -1.56 -12.61
N TYR A 168 -8.00 -2.54 -13.50
CA TYR A 168 -8.84 -3.75 -13.55
C TYR A 168 -8.14 -4.97 -14.12
N ASP A 169 -8.52 -6.16 -13.65
CA ASP A 169 -8.18 -7.43 -14.30
C ASP A 169 -9.22 -7.78 -15.37
N GLN A 170 -8.77 -8.29 -16.51
CA GLN A 170 -9.64 -8.80 -17.57
C GLN A 170 -9.25 -10.25 -17.96
N TYR A 171 -10.16 -11.18 -17.74
CA TYR A 171 -9.95 -12.61 -18.00
C TYR A 171 -10.50 -13.02 -19.38
N GLN A 172 -9.65 -13.58 -20.23
CA GLN A 172 -10.05 -14.09 -21.54
C GLN A 172 -10.66 -15.51 -21.43
N ARG A 173 -11.69 -15.83 -22.22
CA ARG A 173 -12.17 -17.22 -22.35
C ARG A 173 -11.21 -18.02 -23.22
N MET A 174 -10.55 -19.03 -22.66
CA MET A 174 -9.84 -20.01 -23.47
C MET A 174 -10.82 -20.82 -24.32
N THR A 175 -10.82 -20.60 -25.63
CA THR A 175 -11.57 -21.39 -26.61
C THR A 175 -10.66 -22.45 -27.22
N ASP A 176 -10.68 -23.67 -26.69
CA ASP A 176 -10.05 -24.83 -27.33
C ASP A 176 -10.90 -25.35 -28.51
N ASP A 177 -10.27 -26.01 -29.47
CA ASP A 177 -10.82 -26.19 -30.82
C ASP A 177 -12.08 -27.08 -30.84
N ASP A 178 -13.19 -26.51 -31.33
CA ASP A 178 -14.51 -27.12 -31.52
C ASP A 178 -15.22 -27.71 -30.26
N GLN A 179 -14.72 -27.54 -29.02
CA GLN A 179 -15.41 -27.99 -27.78
C GLN A 179 -15.34 -26.98 -26.61
N VAL A 180 -16.46 -26.34 -26.29
CA VAL A 180 -16.65 -25.61 -25.01
C VAL A 180 -16.83 -26.63 -23.87
N THR A 181 -15.74 -27.06 -23.26
CA THR A 181 -15.76 -27.89 -22.04
C THR A 181 -15.77 -27.01 -20.77
N PRO A 182 -16.86 -27.00 -19.98
CA PRO A 182 -16.91 -26.25 -18.73
C PRO A 182 -16.22 -27.05 -17.60
N TYR A 183 -14.87 -27.04 -17.56
CA TYR A 183 -14.12 -27.73 -16.52
C TYR A 183 -12.85 -26.98 -16.11
N TYR A 184 -12.65 -26.83 -14.80
CA TYR A 184 -11.61 -26.06 -14.10
C TYR A 184 -11.62 -24.53 -14.30
N TRP A 185 -12.06 -23.83 -13.26
CA TRP A 185 -12.09 -22.36 -13.13
C TRP A 185 -10.69 -21.76 -12.83
N TRP A 186 -9.62 -22.45 -13.23
CA TRP A 186 -8.24 -22.21 -12.76
C TRP A 186 -7.26 -21.94 -13.91
N TRP A 187 -7.75 -21.86 -15.15
CA TRP A 187 -6.95 -21.74 -16.38
C TRP A 187 -7.41 -20.55 -17.24
N GLY A 188 -7.52 -19.38 -16.63
CA GLY A 188 -7.70 -18.11 -17.35
C GLY A 188 -6.39 -17.32 -17.34
N SER A 189 -6.01 -16.76 -18.49
CA SER A 189 -5.03 -15.67 -18.54
C SER A 189 -5.74 -14.38 -18.14
N SER A 190 -5.31 -13.79 -17.02
CA SER A 190 -5.65 -12.39 -16.69
C SER A 190 -4.68 -11.45 -17.39
N ASN A 191 -5.22 -10.36 -17.95
CA ASN A 191 -4.43 -9.20 -18.30
C ASN A 191 -4.83 -8.06 -17.35
N LEU A 192 -3.86 -7.52 -16.60
CA LEU A 192 -4.04 -6.25 -15.90
C LEU A 192 -4.17 -5.14 -16.94
N ARG A 193 -5.17 -4.28 -16.75
CA ARG A 193 -5.42 -3.10 -17.59
C ARG A 193 -5.53 -1.84 -16.74
N ILE A 194 -5.05 -0.74 -17.31
CA ILE A 194 -5.05 0.58 -16.70
C ILE A 194 -5.51 1.59 -17.76
N ASP A 195 -6.65 2.22 -17.52
CA ASP A 195 -7.21 3.25 -18.40
C ASP A 195 -7.12 4.62 -17.72
N VAL A 196 -6.65 5.63 -18.45
CA VAL A 196 -6.61 7.03 -18.02
C VAL A 196 -7.75 7.78 -18.71
N LEU A 197 -8.67 8.32 -17.93
CA LEU A 197 -9.89 8.96 -18.41
C LEU A 197 -9.87 10.48 -18.15
N ASP A 198 -10.18 11.28 -19.18
CA ASP A 198 -10.54 12.69 -19.01
C ASP A 198 -11.96 12.77 -18.44
N VAL A 199 -12.07 13.28 -17.20
CA VAL A 199 -13.33 13.47 -16.48
C VAL A 199 -13.71 14.95 -16.31
N SER A 200 -13.09 15.87 -17.05
CA SER A 200 -13.41 17.31 -17.02
C SER A 200 -14.84 17.61 -17.48
N ASP A 201 -15.33 16.90 -18.50
CA ASP A 201 -16.75 16.87 -18.88
C ASP A 201 -17.37 15.53 -18.50
N LYS A 202 -18.00 15.47 -17.32
CA LYS A 202 -18.72 14.30 -16.81
C LYS A 202 -19.84 13.79 -17.76
N SER A 203 -20.26 14.57 -18.77
CA SER A 203 -21.23 14.16 -19.80
C SER A 203 -20.59 13.60 -21.08
N ASN A 204 -19.27 13.71 -21.23
CA ASN A 204 -18.50 13.22 -22.37
C ASN A 204 -17.09 12.76 -21.91
N ILE A 205 -17.04 11.86 -20.93
CA ILE A 205 -15.79 11.24 -20.44
C ILE A 205 -15.11 10.49 -21.60
N GLN A 206 -13.80 10.65 -21.77
CA GLN A 206 -13.03 10.01 -22.85
C GLN A 206 -11.83 9.24 -22.29
N VAL A 207 -11.52 8.10 -22.89
CA VAL A 207 -10.25 7.39 -22.64
C VAL A 207 -9.14 8.11 -23.40
N GLU A 208 -8.12 8.60 -22.68
CA GLU A 208 -6.96 9.25 -23.29
C GLU A 208 -5.81 8.28 -23.53
N ARG A 209 -5.57 7.36 -22.58
CA ARG A 209 -4.48 6.38 -22.63
C ARG A 209 -4.91 5.05 -22.05
N GLN A 210 -4.46 3.96 -22.66
CA GLN A 210 -4.73 2.59 -22.24
C GLN A 210 -3.43 1.81 -22.13
N PHE A 211 -3.28 1.07 -21.04
CA PHE A 211 -2.23 0.07 -20.85
C PHE A 211 -2.85 -1.31 -20.69
N GLU A 212 -2.19 -2.33 -21.26
CA GLU A 212 -2.56 -3.73 -21.07
C GLU A 212 -1.30 -4.58 -20.86
N PHE A 213 -1.19 -5.19 -19.67
CA PHE A 213 -0.06 -6.04 -19.29
C PHE A 213 -0.51 -7.51 -19.36
N LYS A 214 0.15 -8.29 -20.20
CA LYS A 214 -0.30 -9.66 -20.53
C LYS A 214 0.08 -10.65 -19.43
N ASN A 215 -0.80 -11.59 -19.09
CA ASN A 215 -0.55 -12.62 -18.06
C ASN A 215 -0.06 -12.04 -16.71
N THR A 216 -0.50 -10.82 -16.41
CA THR A 216 0.02 -9.97 -15.35
C THR A 216 -1.09 -9.63 -14.38
N TYR A 217 -0.77 -9.64 -13.09
CA TYR A 217 -1.64 -9.22 -12.00
C TYR A 217 -1.04 -7.99 -11.31
N LEU A 218 -1.90 -7.12 -10.78
CA LEU A 218 -1.46 -6.05 -9.89
C LEU A 218 -0.88 -6.65 -8.60
N VAL A 219 0.27 -6.15 -8.15
CA VAL A 219 0.73 -6.34 -6.76
C VAL A 219 0.27 -5.13 -5.97
N ASP A 220 0.64 -3.93 -6.44
CA ASP A 220 0.26 -2.68 -5.81
C ASP A 220 0.44 -1.48 -6.76
N SER A 221 -0.02 -0.29 -6.39
CA SER A 221 0.23 0.98 -7.09
C SER A 221 0.33 2.16 -6.13
N ARG A 222 1.00 3.24 -6.52
CA ARG A 222 1.09 4.50 -5.76
C ARG A 222 1.07 5.70 -6.71
N MET A 223 0.73 6.89 -6.23
CA MET A 223 0.87 8.14 -7.01
C MET A 223 1.48 9.27 -6.16
N ILE A 224 2.36 10.07 -6.76
CA ILE A 224 2.95 11.29 -6.16
C ILE A 224 2.90 12.39 -7.22
N GLU A 225 2.21 13.50 -6.97
CA GLU A 225 2.12 14.67 -7.87
C GLU A 225 1.82 14.34 -9.36
N GLY A 226 1.05 13.28 -9.62
CA GLY A 226 0.70 12.82 -10.97
C GLY A 226 1.71 11.87 -11.62
N ASP A 227 2.87 11.61 -11.00
CA ASP A 227 3.71 10.45 -11.32
C ASP A 227 3.06 9.19 -10.73
N PHE A 228 2.73 8.24 -11.59
CA PHE A 228 2.01 7.02 -11.26
C PHE A 228 2.94 5.81 -11.31
N PHE A 229 2.98 5.06 -10.21
CA PHE A 229 3.89 3.94 -9.98
C PHE A 229 3.10 2.64 -9.84
N ILE A 230 3.56 1.57 -10.50
CA ILE A 230 2.83 0.29 -10.59
C ILE A 230 3.79 -0.86 -10.32
N MET A 231 3.43 -1.70 -9.36
CA MET A 231 4.12 -2.94 -9.02
C MET A 231 3.22 -4.11 -9.44
N MET A 232 3.76 -5.05 -10.21
CA MET A 232 2.96 -6.09 -10.87
C MET A 232 3.69 -7.44 -10.85
N SER A 233 2.94 -8.53 -10.88
CA SER A 233 3.48 -9.89 -10.99
C SER A 233 3.05 -10.52 -12.32
N SER A 234 4.02 -10.75 -13.20
CA SER A 234 3.83 -11.51 -14.44
C SER A 234 4.25 -12.96 -14.19
N TYR A 235 3.30 -13.89 -14.16
CA TYR A 235 3.57 -15.31 -14.01
C TYR A 235 3.85 -15.98 -15.35
N HIS A 236 4.92 -16.77 -15.41
CA HIS A 236 5.24 -17.64 -16.54
C HIS A 236 5.43 -19.07 -16.01
N TRP A 237 4.78 -20.06 -16.62
CA TRP A 237 4.89 -21.45 -16.17
C TRP A 237 6.12 -22.09 -16.84
N TRP A 238 7.23 -22.27 -16.10
CA TRP A 238 8.48 -22.90 -16.59
C TRP A 238 8.38 -24.40 -16.92
N TYR A 239 7.18 -24.87 -17.25
CA TYR A 239 6.88 -26.16 -17.88
C TYR A 239 6.63 -26.05 -19.39
N ASP A 240 6.50 -24.82 -19.93
CA ASP A 240 6.55 -24.58 -21.38
C ASP A 240 7.96 -24.76 -21.95
N GLU A 241 8.08 -25.11 -23.23
CA GLU A 241 9.37 -25.34 -23.91
C GLU A 241 10.13 -24.04 -24.28
N GLU A 242 9.53 -22.86 -24.06
CA GLU A 242 10.08 -21.55 -24.43
C GLU A 242 9.82 -20.52 -23.32
N ILE A 243 10.88 -19.94 -22.74
CA ILE A 243 10.77 -18.86 -21.77
C ILE A 243 10.38 -17.57 -22.49
N VAL A 244 9.26 -16.99 -22.07
CA VAL A 244 8.69 -15.76 -22.63
C VAL A 244 8.99 -14.58 -21.71
N THR A 245 9.49 -13.48 -22.26
CA THR A 245 9.68 -12.21 -21.52
C THR A 245 8.33 -11.51 -21.31
N PRO A 246 8.16 -10.68 -20.25
CA PRO A 246 6.90 -9.96 -20.04
C PRO A 246 6.57 -9.04 -21.22
N SER A 247 5.28 -8.80 -21.43
CA SER A 247 4.81 -8.02 -22.59
C SER A 247 3.64 -7.11 -22.22
N TYR A 248 3.71 -5.87 -22.71
CA TYR A 248 2.73 -4.82 -22.45
C TYR A 248 2.27 -4.17 -23.75
N LYS A 249 1.16 -3.44 -23.68
CA LYS A 249 0.70 -2.49 -24.69
C LYS A 249 0.52 -1.13 -24.02
N ASP A 250 0.84 -0.08 -24.77
CA ASP A 250 0.62 1.34 -24.42
C ASP A 250 0.01 1.99 -25.66
N SER A 251 -1.20 2.54 -25.54
CA SER A 251 -1.93 3.14 -26.67
C SER A 251 -1.21 4.33 -27.32
N LEU A 252 -0.24 4.94 -26.61
CA LEU A 252 0.64 5.98 -27.17
C LEU A 252 1.64 5.41 -28.20
N LEU A 253 2.05 4.14 -28.04
CA LEU A 253 3.07 3.49 -28.86
C LEU A 253 2.47 2.70 -30.03
N GLY A 254 1.27 2.16 -29.87
CA GLY A 254 0.53 1.51 -30.96
C GLY A 254 -0.48 0.46 -30.50
N ASP A 255 -0.94 -0.35 -31.46
CA ASP A 255 -1.94 -1.39 -31.21
C ASP A 255 -1.37 -2.77 -30.86
N ASP A 256 -0.10 -3.02 -31.16
CA ASP A 256 0.60 -4.29 -30.95
C ASP A 256 1.25 -4.39 -29.56
N PHE A 257 1.42 -5.61 -29.04
CA PHE A 257 2.18 -5.86 -27.81
C PHE A 257 3.70 -5.70 -28.02
N ILE A 258 4.34 -5.05 -27.05
CA ILE A 258 5.79 -4.89 -26.93
C ILE A 258 6.27 -5.88 -25.87
N ASN A 259 7.21 -6.76 -26.24
CA ASN A 259 7.92 -7.61 -25.28
C ASN A 259 9.10 -6.83 -24.69
N LEU A 260 9.37 -6.97 -23.40
CA LEU A 260 10.62 -6.53 -22.78
C LEU A 260 11.82 -7.26 -23.39
N THR A 261 12.94 -6.55 -23.51
CA THR A 261 14.23 -7.12 -23.92
C THR A 261 14.93 -7.75 -22.73
N TYR A 262 15.99 -8.52 -22.98
CA TYR A 262 16.78 -9.15 -21.91
C TYR A 262 17.57 -8.13 -21.07
N GLU A 263 17.88 -6.96 -21.65
CA GLU A 263 18.57 -5.86 -20.98
C GLU A 263 17.63 -5.15 -19.96
N ASP A 264 16.30 -5.19 -20.20
CA ASP A 264 15.27 -4.67 -19.29
C ASP A 264 14.90 -5.66 -18.15
N ILE A 265 15.55 -6.84 -18.12
CA ILE A 265 15.26 -7.93 -17.17
C ILE A 265 16.46 -8.17 -16.25
N PHE A 266 16.23 -7.90 -14.97
CA PHE A 266 17.18 -8.04 -13.89
C PHE A 266 17.00 -9.35 -13.11
N TYR A 267 18.05 -9.81 -12.43
CA TYR A 267 18.01 -11.00 -11.58
C TYR A 267 19.01 -10.95 -10.42
N TYR A 268 18.69 -11.69 -9.36
CA TYR A 268 19.55 -11.91 -8.19
C TYR A 268 20.42 -13.16 -8.42
N PRO A 269 21.76 -13.05 -8.58
CA PRO A 269 22.60 -14.19 -8.98
C PRO A 269 22.55 -15.39 -8.02
N ASP A 270 22.44 -15.13 -6.72
CA ASP A 270 22.41 -16.14 -5.66
C ASP A 270 20.99 -16.56 -5.21
N SER A 271 19.93 -16.18 -5.95
CA SER A 271 18.58 -16.65 -5.62
C SER A 271 18.43 -18.16 -5.82
N ASP A 272 17.76 -18.81 -4.87
CA ASP A 272 17.28 -20.20 -4.97
C ASP A 272 15.81 -20.28 -5.39
N GLN A 273 15.07 -19.15 -5.39
CA GLN A 273 13.62 -19.11 -5.60
C GLN A 273 13.23 -17.94 -6.51
N VAL A 274 12.82 -18.27 -7.74
CA VAL A 274 12.18 -17.34 -8.69
C VAL A 274 10.94 -18.02 -9.24
N SER A 275 9.79 -17.35 -9.12
CA SER A 275 8.47 -17.88 -9.49
C SER A 275 7.56 -16.82 -10.15
N SER A 276 8.13 -15.72 -10.64
CA SER A 276 7.45 -14.67 -11.41
C SER A 276 8.49 -13.68 -11.94
N TYR A 277 8.04 -12.75 -12.79
CA TYR A 277 8.68 -11.46 -12.93
C TYR A 277 7.91 -10.43 -12.10
N LEU A 278 8.56 -9.83 -11.11
CA LEU A 278 8.14 -8.55 -10.56
C LEU A 278 8.40 -7.49 -11.63
N MET A 279 7.35 -6.90 -12.18
CA MET A 279 7.46 -5.73 -13.05
C MET A 279 7.24 -4.46 -12.21
N VAL A 280 8.08 -3.46 -12.43
CA VAL A 280 8.00 -2.15 -11.80
C VAL A 280 7.93 -1.12 -12.91
N ALA A 281 6.86 -0.31 -12.90
CA ALA A 281 6.55 0.64 -13.96
C ALA A 281 6.23 2.03 -13.42
N SER A 282 6.49 3.06 -14.24
CA SER A 282 6.21 4.46 -13.91
C SER A 282 5.88 5.31 -15.14
N PHE A 283 4.90 6.20 -15.01
CA PHE A 283 4.61 7.26 -15.98
C PHE A 283 3.89 8.45 -15.33
N ASN A 284 4.08 9.66 -15.85
CA ASN A 284 3.28 10.82 -15.42
C ASN A 284 1.94 10.86 -16.19
N VAL A 285 0.82 10.99 -15.48
CA VAL A 285 -0.54 10.92 -16.07
C VAL A 285 -0.84 12.05 -17.05
N ASN A 286 -0.13 13.18 -16.95
CA ASN A 286 -0.29 14.35 -17.82
C ASN A 286 0.76 14.42 -18.95
N GLN A 287 1.57 13.37 -19.17
CA GLN A 287 2.64 13.37 -20.18
C GLN A 287 2.46 12.32 -21.28
N GLU A 288 2.56 12.75 -22.54
CA GLU A 288 2.66 11.90 -23.74
C GLU A 288 4.09 11.32 -23.90
N VAL A 289 4.59 10.66 -22.85
CA VAL A 289 5.90 9.96 -22.83
C VAL A 289 5.66 8.47 -22.58
N SER A 290 6.41 7.61 -23.26
CA SER A 290 6.39 6.15 -23.07
C SER A 290 6.57 5.76 -21.61
N ILE A 291 5.81 4.77 -21.14
CA ILE A 291 5.98 4.20 -19.79
C ILE A 291 7.42 3.71 -19.58
N ASP A 292 7.99 4.01 -18.43
CA ASP A 292 9.24 3.42 -17.96
C ASP A 292 8.90 2.10 -17.26
N LEU A 293 9.50 0.98 -17.68
CA LEU A 293 9.10 -0.36 -17.25
C LEU A 293 10.32 -1.27 -17.20
N ASN A 294 10.61 -1.80 -16.02
CA ASN A 294 11.68 -2.77 -15.77
C ASN A 294 11.10 -4.05 -15.15
N ALA A 295 11.76 -5.19 -15.36
CA ALA A 295 11.34 -6.47 -14.80
C ALA A 295 12.46 -7.13 -13.99
N TYR A 296 12.10 -7.78 -12.88
CA TYR A 296 13.02 -8.38 -11.93
C TYR A 296 12.62 -9.83 -11.71
N LEU A 297 13.56 -10.77 -11.83
CA LEU A 297 13.38 -12.18 -11.47
C LEU A 297 13.37 -12.35 -9.95
N THR A 298 12.27 -11.89 -9.38
CA THR A 298 11.81 -12.06 -8.00
C THR A 298 10.29 -11.99 -8.02
N TYR A 299 9.66 -12.37 -6.91
CA TYR A 299 8.28 -12.05 -6.58
C TYR A 299 8.28 -10.86 -5.61
N ALA A 300 7.10 -10.28 -5.37
CA ALA A 300 6.88 -9.25 -4.36
C ALA A 300 5.91 -9.76 -3.27
N TYR A 301 5.92 -9.11 -2.11
CA TYR A 301 5.01 -9.37 -0.99
C TYR A 301 4.42 -8.06 -0.44
N GLU A 302 5.09 -7.38 0.50
CA GLU A 302 4.71 -6.01 0.91
C GLU A 302 5.42 -4.95 0.04
N VAL A 303 4.73 -3.83 -0.13
CA VAL A 303 5.21 -2.58 -0.75
C VAL A 303 5.19 -1.47 0.31
N TYR A 304 6.25 -0.66 0.36
CA TYR A 304 6.28 0.59 1.13
C TYR A 304 6.86 1.70 0.25
N MET A 305 6.28 2.90 0.29
CA MET A 305 6.74 4.02 -0.55
C MET A 305 6.62 5.35 0.18
N ASN A 306 7.65 6.16 0.09
CA ASN A 306 7.65 7.58 0.45
C ASN A 306 7.99 8.44 -0.78
N GLN A 307 8.19 9.74 -0.57
CA GLN A 307 8.39 10.72 -1.65
C GLN A 307 9.78 10.65 -2.30
N GLU A 308 10.72 9.87 -1.75
CA GLU A 308 12.06 9.64 -2.33
C GLU A 308 12.30 8.18 -2.75
N ASN A 309 11.67 7.20 -2.11
CA ASN A 309 12.02 5.78 -2.21
C ASN A 309 10.80 4.86 -2.25
N LEU A 310 10.91 3.81 -3.06
CA LEU A 310 10.04 2.63 -3.06
C LEU A 310 10.82 1.43 -2.54
N TYR A 311 10.18 0.66 -1.67
CA TYR A 311 10.68 -0.60 -1.12
C TYR A 311 9.71 -1.72 -1.47
N ILE A 312 10.24 -2.80 -2.02
CA ILE A 312 9.48 -4.01 -2.36
C ILE A 312 10.15 -5.20 -1.67
N SER A 313 9.35 -6.01 -0.97
CA SER A 313 9.84 -7.10 -0.14
C SER A 313 9.46 -8.50 -0.66
N GLY A 314 10.05 -9.56 -0.11
CA GLY A 314 9.70 -10.95 -0.44
C GLY A 314 10.01 -11.97 0.66
N HIS A 315 9.08 -12.89 0.91
CA HIS A 315 9.23 -14.07 1.79
C HIS A 315 10.11 -15.19 1.18
N VAL A 316 11.42 -15.17 1.46
CA VAL A 316 12.36 -16.21 1.02
C VAL A 316 12.36 -17.39 1.99
N TYR A 317 12.18 -18.61 1.46
CA TYR A 317 12.29 -19.86 2.23
C TYR A 317 13.60 -20.59 1.88
N HIS A 318 14.52 -20.72 2.84
CA HIS A 318 15.80 -21.42 2.64
C HIS A 318 15.97 -22.59 3.61
N TYR A 319 16.42 -23.75 3.11
CA TYR A 319 16.61 -24.95 3.92
C TYR A 319 17.94 -24.91 4.68
N SER A 320 17.86 -24.74 5.99
CA SER A 320 19.01 -24.80 6.89
C SER A 320 19.41 -26.25 7.16
N GLU A 321 20.57 -26.68 6.64
CA GLU A 321 21.18 -27.96 7.04
C GLU A 321 21.56 -27.99 8.53
N GLU A 322 21.71 -26.83 9.20
CA GLU A 322 22.04 -26.77 10.64
C GLU A 322 20.84 -27.06 11.54
N ASP A 323 19.63 -26.64 11.15
CA ASP A 323 18.39 -26.85 11.90
C ASP A 323 17.57 -28.06 11.39
N GLU A 324 18.02 -28.69 10.31
CA GLU A 324 17.28 -29.67 9.48
C GLU A 324 15.91 -29.13 8.97
N ASN A 325 15.74 -27.81 8.86
CA ASN A 325 14.44 -27.15 8.64
C ASN A 325 14.50 -25.89 7.75
N TYR A 326 13.36 -25.41 7.27
CA TYR A 326 13.27 -24.17 6.49
C TYR A 326 13.22 -22.94 7.40
N ARG A 327 14.15 -22.00 7.21
CA ARG A 327 14.07 -20.64 7.77
C ARG A 327 13.31 -19.72 6.82
N GLN A 328 12.68 -18.71 7.38
CA GLN A 328 11.94 -17.67 6.66
C GLN A 328 12.70 -16.35 6.76
N TYR A 329 12.71 -15.59 5.67
CA TYR A 329 13.40 -14.30 5.60
C TYR A 329 12.58 -13.31 4.79
N THR A 330 12.75 -12.02 5.06
CA THR A 330 12.26 -10.94 4.23
C THR A 330 13.42 -10.38 3.42
N SER A 331 13.44 -10.64 2.11
CA SER A 331 14.24 -9.86 1.17
C SER A 331 13.63 -8.47 1.02
N ILE A 332 14.47 -7.49 0.71
CA ILE A 332 14.12 -6.07 0.57
C ILE A 332 14.85 -5.55 -0.68
N SER A 333 14.12 -4.91 -1.58
CA SER A 333 14.64 -4.22 -2.77
C SER A 333 14.28 -2.74 -2.67
N ARG A 334 15.26 -1.84 -2.79
CA ARG A 334 15.04 -0.39 -2.78
C ARG A 334 15.24 0.21 -4.18
N PHE A 335 14.29 1.03 -4.57
CA PHE A 335 14.31 1.90 -5.74
C PHE A 335 14.22 3.35 -5.28
N LYS A 336 15.06 4.23 -5.83
CA LYS A 336 14.96 5.67 -5.62
C LYS A 336 14.13 6.30 -6.75
N ILE A 337 13.30 7.27 -6.40
CA ILE A 337 12.56 8.10 -7.35
C ILE A 337 13.51 9.14 -7.94
N VAL A 338 13.70 9.11 -9.26
CA VAL A 338 14.56 10.05 -10.01
C VAL A 338 13.81 10.49 -11.26
N GLU A 339 13.47 11.79 -11.35
CA GLU A 339 12.69 12.37 -12.47
C GLU A 339 11.42 11.55 -12.84
N GLY A 340 10.68 11.11 -11.83
CA GLY A 340 9.45 10.31 -11.96
C GLY A 340 9.68 8.81 -12.24
N LYS A 341 10.94 8.34 -12.27
CA LYS A 341 11.31 6.95 -12.54
C LYS A 341 11.84 6.22 -11.31
N LEU A 342 11.78 4.89 -11.33
CA LEU A 342 12.21 4.03 -10.22
C LEU A 342 13.57 3.35 -10.50
N VAL A 343 14.63 3.92 -9.94
CA VAL A 343 16.02 3.46 -10.16
C VAL A 343 16.49 2.60 -8.99
N PHE A 344 16.75 1.31 -9.22
CA PHE A 344 17.26 0.40 -8.19
C PHE A 344 18.56 0.91 -7.56
N GLN A 345 18.64 0.90 -6.22
CA GLN A 345 19.80 1.36 -5.45
C GLN A 345 20.51 0.23 -4.69
N ALA A 346 19.73 -0.64 -4.04
CA ALA A 346 20.24 -1.56 -3.02
C ALA A 346 19.25 -2.71 -2.76
N ALA A 347 19.75 -3.82 -2.23
CA ALA A 347 18.93 -4.90 -1.68
C ALA A 347 19.59 -5.53 -0.44
N ASN A 348 18.79 -6.06 0.47
CA ASN A 348 19.26 -6.80 1.64
C ASN A 348 18.22 -7.86 2.07
N GLN A 349 18.53 -8.70 3.06
CA GLN A 349 17.66 -9.76 3.59
C GLN A 349 17.76 -9.81 5.12
N ILE A 350 16.59 -9.87 5.79
CA ILE A 350 16.48 -9.93 7.27
C ILE A 350 15.73 -11.20 7.73
N ASP A 351 15.90 -11.60 8.99
CA ASP A 351 15.24 -12.80 9.53
C ASP A 351 13.73 -12.59 9.76
N GLY A 352 12.93 -13.61 9.47
CA GLY A 352 11.48 -13.60 9.69
C GLY A 352 10.66 -12.97 8.57
N TRP A 353 9.38 -12.70 8.87
CA TRP A 353 8.39 -12.09 7.97
C TRP A 353 7.74 -10.86 8.58
N THR A 354 7.33 -9.92 7.73
CA THR A 354 6.55 -8.72 8.06
C THR A 354 5.06 -9.03 8.26
N LEU A 355 4.32 -8.13 8.93
CA LEU A 355 2.87 -8.29 9.15
C LEU A 355 2.04 -7.86 7.94
N ASN A 356 2.35 -6.66 7.45
CA ASN A 356 1.74 -5.91 6.36
C ASN A 356 2.65 -4.68 6.08
N GLN A 357 2.27 -3.77 5.18
CA GLN A 357 3.11 -2.59 4.88
C GLN A 357 3.42 -1.68 6.09
N PHE A 358 2.63 -1.69 7.17
CA PHE A 358 2.98 -0.99 8.43
C PHE A 358 4.18 -1.58 9.18
N SER A 359 4.62 -2.80 8.86
CA SER A 359 5.92 -3.27 9.32
C SER A 359 7.08 -2.38 8.82
N PHE A 360 6.87 -1.59 7.76
CA PHE A 360 7.88 -0.75 7.11
C PHE A 360 7.65 0.73 7.40
N ASP A 361 8.76 1.46 7.50
CA ASP A 361 8.82 2.92 7.48
C ASP A 361 10.26 3.38 7.13
N GLU A 362 10.45 4.56 6.55
CA GLU A 362 11.76 5.23 6.47
C GLU A 362 11.66 6.66 7.05
N TYR A 363 12.54 6.99 8.01
CA TYR A 363 12.63 8.31 8.62
C TYR A 363 14.10 8.77 8.70
N GLU A 364 14.37 10.03 8.30
CA GLU A 364 15.72 10.62 8.16
C GLU A 364 16.77 9.72 7.46
N GLY A 365 16.35 8.91 6.48
CA GLY A 365 17.23 7.98 5.76
C GLY A 365 17.54 6.68 6.51
N ILE A 366 16.76 6.34 7.54
CA ILE A 366 16.81 5.07 8.26
C ILE A 366 15.57 4.26 7.89
N LEU A 367 15.76 3.13 7.19
CA LEU A 367 14.69 2.17 6.92
C LEU A 367 14.45 1.29 8.15
N ARG A 368 13.19 1.07 8.48
CA ARG A 368 12.73 0.43 9.72
C ARG A 368 11.82 -0.75 9.36
N LEU A 369 12.11 -1.95 9.88
CA LEU A 369 11.30 -3.15 9.62
C LEU A 369 10.99 -3.95 10.89
N ALA A 370 9.70 -4.15 11.18
CA ALA A 370 9.23 -5.00 12.26
C ALA A 370 8.85 -6.41 11.75
N THR A 371 9.54 -7.47 12.22
CA THR A 371 9.31 -8.87 11.79
C THR A 371 8.95 -9.81 12.95
N THR A 372 8.21 -10.88 12.62
CA THR A 372 8.08 -12.10 13.44
C THR A 372 8.96 -13.19 12.83
N ASP A 373 9.60 -14.03 13.64
CA ASP A 373 10.52 -15.09 13.18
C ASP A 373 10.40 -16.39 14.00
N TYR A 374 10.81 -17.53 13.42
CA TYR A 374 10.88 -18.84 14.07
C TYR A 374 12.32 -19.17 14.49
N ILE A 375 12.62 -19.06 15.79
CA ILE A 375 13.86 -19.60 16.34
C ILE A 375 13.73 -21.11 16.51
N TYR A 376 14.54 -21.86 15.76
CA TYR A 376 14.71 -23.31 15.91
C TYR A 376 15.76 -23.63 16.97
N SER A 377 15.47 -24.59 17.86
CA SER A 377 16.37 -24.97 18.94
C SER A 377 16.22 -26.44 19.36
N GLN A 378 17.15 -26.94 20.19
CA GLN A 378 17.04 -28.28 20.78
C GLN A 378 15.90 -28.41 21.82
N GLU A 379 15.31 -27.31 22.28
CA GLU A 379 14.20 -27.31 23.23
C GLU A 379 12.83 -27.18 22.55
N GLY A 380 12.79 -26.70 21.29
CA GLY A 380 11.59 -26.54 20.48
C GLY A 380 11.74 -25.48 19.38
N VAL A 381 10.61 -25.09 18.81
CA VAL A 381 10.47 -23.90 17.95
C VAL A 381 9.79 -22.81 18.78
N GLU A 382 10.28 -21.58 18.70
CA GLU A 382 9.75 -20.41 19.42
C GLU A 382 9.54 -19.24 18.45
N LEU A 383 8.40 -18.53 18.54
CA LEU A 383 8.23 -17.25 17.84
C LEU A 383 8.90 -16.13 18.62
N THR A 384 9.61 -15.25 17.91
CA THR A 384 10.20 -14.02 18.44
C THR A 384 9.86 -12.84 17.53
N ASN A 385 9.82 -11.62 18.09
CA ASN A 385 9.57 -10.39 17.32
C ASN A 385 10.75 -9.43 17.42
N GLN A 386 11.00 -8.73 16.31
CA GLN A 386 12.23 -8.01 16.03
C GLN A 386 11.90 -6.68 15.36
N LEU A 387 12.72 -5.66 15.59
CA LEU A 387 12.68 -4.39 14.86
C LEU A 387 14.08 -4.06 14.36
N TYR A 388 14.26 -4.13 13.04
CA TYR A 388 15.49 -3.84 12.33
C TYR A 388 15.55 -2.35 11.95
N LEU A 389 16.72 -1.74 12.08
CA LEU A 389 17.03 -0.41 11.57
C LEU A 389 18.20 -0.55 10.58
N LEU A 390 18.03 -0.03 9.37
CA LEU A 390 18.96 -0.17 8.24
C LEU A 390 19.28 1.20 7.64
N ASP A 391 20.49 1.37 7.13
CA ASP A 391 20.95 2.60 6.48
C ASP A 391 20.35 2.71 5.07
N ALA A 392 19.43 3.66 4.88
CA ALA A 392 18.87 4.01 3.58
C ALA A 392 19.50 5.30 3.02
N THR A 393 20.76 5.59 3.35
CA THR A 393 21.58 6.58 2.65
C THR A 393 22.65 5.94 1.76
N ASP A 394 23.17 4.78 2.15
CA ASP A 394 24.14 3.98 1.39
C ASP A 394 23.50 2.96 0.42
N ASN A 395 24.27 2.55 -0.59
CA ASN A 395 23.86 1.60 -1.65
C ASN A 395 23.88 0.10 -1.20
N GLU A 396 24.00 -0.17 0.10
CA GLU A 396 24.11 -1.53 0.66
C GLU A 396 22.96 -1.91 1.62
N LEU A 397 22.05 -0.96 1.95
CA LEU A 397 20.99 -1.15 2.96
C LEU A 397 21.51 -1.77 4.28
N SER A 398 22.66 -1.28 4.77
CA SER A 398 23.39 -1.97 5.84
C SER A 398 22.63 -1.97 7.18
N ILE A 399 22.61 -3.09 7.91
CA ILE A 399 21.90 -3.18 9.19
C ILE A 399 22.67 -2.39 10.26
N ILE A 400 22.03 -1.36 10.81
CA ILE A 400 22.55 -0.49 11.87
C ILE A 400 22.36 -1.15 13.24
N SER A 401 21.13 -1.58 13.53
CA SER A 401 20.78 -2.26 14.78
C SER A 401 19.56 -3.18 14.62
N VAL A 402 19.37 -4.07 15.60
CA VAL A 402 18.19 -4.93 15.70
C VAL A 402 17.73 -4.98 17.15
N LEU A 403 16.57 -4.39 17.43
CA LEU A 403 15.88 -4.53 18.71
C LEU A 403 15.16 -5.87 18.75
N ARG A 404 15.27 -6.58 19.88
CA ARG A 404 14.65 -7.90 20.11
C ARG A 404 14.03 -7.96 21.50
N GLY A 405 13.09 -8.88 21.69
CA GLY A 405 12.34 -9.02 22.95
C GLY A 405 11.03 -8.23 22.98
N LEU A 406 10.45 -7.97 21.80
CA LEU A 406 9.08 -7.52 21.65
C LEU A 406 8.15 -8.72 21.83
N GLY A 407 7.21 -8.63 22.76
CA GLY A 407 6.35 -9.73 23.16
C GLY A 407 7.04 -10.80 24.02
N LYS A 408 6.22 -11.72 24.54
CA LYS A 408 6.65 -12.91 25.28
C LYS A 408 7.02 -14.03 24.29
N PRO A 409 7.81 -15.05 24.69
CA PRO A 409 8.03 -16.26 23.92
C PRO A 409 6.75 -16.84 23.31
N ASN A 410 6.73 -17.01 21.99
CA ASN A 410 5.59 -17.45 21.17
C ASN A 410 4.51 -16.41 20.87
N GLU A 411 4.67 -15.14 21.28
CA GLU A 411 3.85 -14.03 20.75
C GLU A 411 4.35 -13.60 19.37
N ARG A 412 3.42 -13.23 18.48
CA ARG A 412 3.71 -12.62 17.17
C ARG A 412 3.22 -11.18 17.14
N ILE A 413 3.70 -10.41 16.17
CA ILE A 413 3.17 -9.07 15.87
C ILE A 413 1.71 -9.17 15.37
N TYR A 414 0.87 -8.21 15.77
CA TYR A 414 -0.55 -8.07 15.38
C TYR A 414 -0.91 -6.67 14.87
N ALA A 415 -0.17 -5.63 15.28
CA ALA A 415 -0.15 -4.33 14.61
C ALA A 415 1.23 -3.68 14.80
N VAL A 416 1.59 -2.81 13.87
CA VAL A 416 2.78 -1.95 13.91
C VAL A 416 2.32 -0.54 13.56
N ARG A 417 2.97 0.47 14.13
CA ARG A 417 2.85 1.85 13.66
C ARG A 417 4.15 2.59 13.93
N MET A 418 4.66 3.34 12.98
CA MET A 418 5.80 4.23 13.19
C MET A 418 5.40 5.66 12.83
N SER A 419 6.02 6.64 13.48
CA SER A 419 5.95 8.07 13.13
C SER A 419 7.13 8.78 13.81
N GLN A 420 7.85 9.60 13.06
CA GLN A 420 9.05 10.32 13.53
C GLN A 420 10.00 9.40 14.32
N ASP A 421 10.47 9.81 15.50
CA ASP A 421 11.38 9.01 16.36
C ASP A 421 10.75 7.78 17.04
N ILE A 422 9.44 7.53 16.88
CA ILE A 422 8.71 6.52 17.67
C ILE A 422 8.19 5.35 16.82
N ALA A 423 8.26 4.15 17.39
CA ALA A 423 7.47 3.00 16.94
C ALA A 423 6.58 2.43 18.04
N TYR A 424 5.40 1.98 17.64
CA TYR A 424 4.44 1.22 18.42
C TYR A 424 4.32 -0.18 17.83
N VAL A 425 4.33 -1.21 18.69
CA VAL A 425 4.19 -2.61 18.27
C VAL A 425 3.24 -3.32 19.21
N VAL A 426 2.23 -3.98 18.65
CA VAL A 426 1.26 -4.83 19.35
C VAL A 426 1.64 -6.29 19.13
N THR A 427 1.74 -7.07 20.22
CA THR A 427 2.03 -8.52 20.13
C THR A 427 1.00 -9.33 20.92
N PHE A 428 0.58 -10.50 20.43
CA PHE A 428 -0.52 -11.22 21.09
C PHE A 428 -0.46 -12.74 21.01
N VAL A 429 -0.91 -13.38 22.10
CA VAL A 429 -1.35 -14.80 22.20
C VAL A 429 -2.62 -14.90 23.06
N ASN A 430 -2.58 -14.33 24.28
CA ASN A 430 -3.73 -14.27 25.19
C ASN A 430 -3.98 -12.85 25.76
N THR A 431 -2.95 -12.01 25.84
CA THR A 431 -3.05 -10.64 26.41
C THR A 431 -2.00 -9.77 25.74
N ASP A 432 -2.44 -8.63 25.23
CA ASP A 432 -1.67 -7.66 24.46
C ASP A 432 -0.72 -6.86 25.37
N PRO A 433 0.55 -6.65 24.98
CA PRO A 433 1.32 -5.47 25.33
C PRO A 433 1.49 -4.59 24.08
N LEU A 434 0.86 -3.41 24.10
CA LEU A 434 1.21 -2.32 23.20
C LEU A 434 2.55 -1.73 23.68
N TYR A 435 3.63 -2.05 22.96
CA TYR A 435 4.96 -1.49 23.17
C TYR A 435 5.04 -0.06 22.61
N LYS A 436 5.70 0.85 23.34
CA LYS A 436 6.23 2.11 22.79
C LYS A 436 7.75 2.05 22.78
N ILE A 437 8.36 2.46 21.67
CA ILE A 437 9.78 2.32 21.37
C ILE A 437 10.35 3.66 20.90
N ASP A 438 11.47 4.08 21.48
CA ASP A 438 12.30 5.22 21.07
C ASP A 438 13.37 4.75 20.07
N LEU A 439 13.42 5.40 18.91
CA LEU A 439 14.31 5.11 17.79
C LEU A 439 15.26 6.28 17.46
N SER A 440 15.26 7.35 18.27
CA SER A 440 16.03 8.58 18.04
C SER A 440 17.56 8.42 18.07
N ASP A 441 18.06 7.32 18.67
CA ASP A 441 19.40 6.78 18.41
C ASP A 441 19.26 5.45 17.63
N PRO A 442 19.42 5.43 16.30
CA PRO A 442 19.24 4.23 15.50
C PRO A 442 20.27 3.13 15.79
N TYR A 443 21.37 3.44 16.50
CA TYR A 443 22.33 2.44 16.99
C TYR A 443 21.90 1.79 18.32
N HIS A 444 21.01 2.43 19.09
CA HIS A 444 20.60 1.99 20.42
C HIS A 444 19.09 2.21 20.69
N PRO A 445 18.17 1.69 19.86
CA PRO A 445 16.72 1.82 20.09
C PRO A 445 16.29 1.22 21.44
N VAL A 446 15.28 1.81 22.09
CA VAL A 446 14.88 1.50 23.48
C VAL A 446 13.37 1.31 23.62
N ILE A 447 12.94 0.22 24.24
CA ILE A 447 11.54 0.09 24.71
C ILE A 447 11.31 1.05 25.87
N LEU A 448 10.43 2.04 25.67
CA LEU A 448 10.03 3.02 26.68
C LEU A 448 8.99 2.46 27.64
N GLY A 449 8.03 1.67 27.13
CA GLY A 449 6.92 1.16 27.92
C GLY A 449 6.02 0.13 27.27
N GLU A 450 5.14 -0.44 28.09
CA GLU A 450 4.26 -1.57 27.77
C GLU A 450 2.85 -1.35 28.35
N LEU A 451 1.84 -1.14 27.51
CA LEU A 451 0.44 -1.06 27.93
C LEU A 451 -0.23 -2.41 27.79
N TYR A 452 -0.63 -3.00 28.92
CA TYR A 452 -1.33 -4.29 28.96
C TYR A 452 -2.85 -4.12 29.09
N GLU A 453 -3.60 -4.63 28.13
CA GLU A 453 -5.08 -4.63 28.16
C GLU A 453 -5.70 -5.92 27.61
N GLU A 454 -7.03 -6.04 27.75
CA GLU A 454 -7.78 -7.17 27.21
C GLU A 454 -8.11 -6.97 25.72
N GLY A 455 -8.31 -8.07 25.00
CA GLY A 455 -8.35 -8.03 23.54
C GLY A 455 -6.99 -7.81 22.91
N VAL A 456 -7.01 -7.37 21.65
CA VAL A 456 -5.86 -7.00 20.83
C VAL A 456 -6.24 -5.80 19.97
N SER A 457 -5.29 -4.91 19.69
CA SER A 457 -5.46 -3.85 18.68
C SER A 457 -4.78 -4.28 17.38
N ASP A 458 -5.59 -4.54 16.35
CA ASP A 458 -5.17 -5.10 15.07
C ASP A 458 -4.84 -4.00 14.02
N TYR A 459 -5.27 -2.76 14.28
CA TYR A 459 -4.95 -1.56 13.52
C TYR A 459 -4.70 -0.41 14.50
N LEU A 460 -3.69 0.41 14.20
CA LEU A 460 -3.27 1.58 14.99
C LEU A 460 -3.25 2.81 14.10
N HIS A 461 -3.86 3.89 14.58
CA HIS A 461 -4.01 5.15 13.84
C HIS A 461 -3.68 6.34 14.76
N PRO A 462 -2.54 7.03 14.55
CA PRO A 462 -2.21 8.26 15.26
C PRO A 462 -3.23 9.36 14.95
N ILE A 463 -3.61 10.14 15.97
CA ILE A 463 -4.30 11.43 15.80
C ILE A 463 -3.28 12.57 15.88
N ASN A 464 -2.17 12.36 16.61
CA ASN A 464 -0.99 13.21 16.73
C ASN A 464 0.06 12.48 17.60
N ASP A 465 1.23 13.10 17.80
CA ASP A 465 2.34 12.60 18.65
C ASP A 465 1.88 12.03 20.02
N ASP A 466 0.90 12.69 20.64
CA ASP A 466 0.43 12.44 22.03
C ASP A 466 -0.84 11.56 22.11
N LEU A 467 -1.47 11.19 20.98
CA LEU A 467 -2.80 10.56 20.97
C LEU A 467 -3.01 9.57 19.81
N MET A 468 -3.48 8.35 20.10
CA MET A 468 -3.64 7.27 19.11
C MET A 468 -4.92 6.45 19.31
N ILE A 469 -5.59 6.05 18.22
CA ILE A 469 -6.71 5.10 18.21
C ILE A 469 -6.19 3.67 17.95
N GLY A 470 -6.73 2.70 18.69
CA GLY A 470 -6.63 1.28 18.39
C GLY A 470 -7.96 0.69 17.94
N ILE A 471 -7.99 0.07 16.76
CA ILE A 471 -9.13 -0.74 16.29
C ILE A 471 -8.73 -2.21 16.34
N GLY A 472 -9.59 -3.08 16.86
CA GLY A 472 -9.30 -4.50 16.94
C GLY A 472 -10.42 -5.32 17.57
N ARG A 473 -10.06 -6.30 18.39
CA ARG A 473 -11.00 -7.31 18.91
C ARG A 473 -10.90 -7.46 20.42
N GLN A 474 -12.02 -7.39 21.12
CA GLN A 474 -12.10 -7.69 22.55
C GLN A 474 -11.95 -9.21 22.77
N ALA A 475 -11.15 -9.62 23.76
CA ALA A 475 -10.96 -11.02 24.11
C ALA A 475 -11.42 -11.33 25.53
N ASP A 476 -12.07 -12.49 25.72
CA ASP A 476 -12.23 -13.15 27.01
C ASP A 476 -11.31 -14.37 27.09
N ASN A 477 -10.56 -14.49 28.20
CA ASN A 477 -9.65 -15.60 28.49
C ASN A 477 -10.11 -16.47 29.67
N SER A 478 -11.28 -16.16 30.26
CA SER A 478 -11.77 -16.73 31.53
C SER A 478 -11.91 -18.26 31.54
N ASN A 479 -12.05 -18.87 30.36
CA ASN A 479 -12.22 -20.31 30.16
C ASN A 479 -10.88 -21.05 29.88
N GLY A 480 -9.74 -20.35 29.88
CA GLY A 480 -8.42 -20.92 29.60
C GLY A 480 -8.07 -21.05 28.12
N PHE A 481 -8.83 -20.36 27.26
CA PHE A 481 -8.57 -20.16 25.84
C PHE A 481 -9.20 -18.82 25.42
N THR A 482 -8.60 -18.16 24.43
CA THR A 482 -9.04 -16.86 23.92
C THR A 482 -10.35 -16.99 23.14
N ILE A 483 -11.35 -16.16 23.46
CA ILE A 483 -12.59 -15.99 22.67
C ILE A 483 -12.71 -14.51 22.29
N PHE A 484 -12.86 -14.20 21.00
CA PHE A 484 -13.14 -12.84 20.57
C PHE A 484 -14.64 -12.52 20.70
N THR A 485 -14.96 -11.52 21.53
CA THR A 485 -16.32 -11.22 22.03
C THR A 485 -16.95 -9.98 21.40
N GLY A 486 -16.21 -9.24 20.57
CA GLY A 486 -16.69 -8.04 19.88
C GLY A 486 -15.55 -7.23 19.26
N VAL A 487 -15.91 -6.16 18.54
CA VAL A 487 -14.94 -5.16 18.07
C VAL A 487 -14.54 -4.27 19.25
N LYS A 488 -13.24 -3.99 19.39
CA LYS A 488 -12.66 -3.04 20.33
C LYS A 488 -12.27 -1.76 19.59
N VAL A 489 -12.65 -0.61 20.13
CA VAL A 489 -12.22 0.73 19.72
C VAL A 489 -11.66 1.42 20.97
N ALA A 490 -10.36 1.66 21.01
CA ALA A 490 -9.66 2.23 22.16
C ALA A 490 -9.00 3.56 21.79
N LEU A 491 -8.90 4.47 22.77
CA LEU A 491 -8.14 5.72 22.66
C LEU A 491 -6.98 5.67 23.67
N TYR A 492 -5.77 5.93 23.20
CA TYR A 492 -4.53 5.90 23.99
C TYR A 492 -3.89 7.29 24.07
N ASP A 493 -3.55 7.72 25.28
CA ASP A 493 -2.59 8.80 25.51
C ASP A 493 -1.18 8.21 25.37
N THR A 494 -0.42 8.75 24.43
CA THR A 494 0.94 8.35 24.08
C THR A 494 1.98 9.40 24.46
N SER A 495 1.61 10.46 25.19
CA SER A 495 2.52 11.56 25.55
C SER A 495 3.66 11.16 26.51
N GLY A 496 3.51 10.05 27.23
CA GLY A 496 4.50 9.51 28.15
C GLY A 496 5.39 8.40 27.56
N ASP A 497 6.39 7.99 28.33
CA ASP A 497 7.18 6.76 28.07
C ASP A 497 6.29 5.49 28.08
N GLN A 498 5.24 5.52 28.90
CA GLN A 498 4.29 4.43 29.10
C GLN A 498 2.93 4.88 28.52
N PRO A 499 2.44 4.30 27.41
CA PRO A 499 1.12 4.63 26.88
C PRO A 499 0.03 4.19 27.86
N ILE A 500 -1.12 4.88 27.86
CA ILE A 500 -2.28 4.56 28.71
C ILE A 500 -3.59 4.60 27.95
N THR A 501 -4.47 3.62 28.17
CA THR A 501 -5.85 3.65 27.66
C THR A 501 -6.64 4.75 28.39
N LEU A 502 -7.11 5.75 27.65
CA LEU A 502 -8.02 6.79 28.15
C LEU A 502 -9.45 6.25 28.23
N GLU A 503 -9.91 5.61 27.15
CA GLU A 503 -11.28 5.15 26.99
C GLU A 503 -11.36 3.96 26.03
N THR A 504 -12.38 3.12 26.17
CA THR A 504 -12.59 1.94 25.33
C THR A 504 -14.07 1.71 25.10
N LEU A 505 -14.46 1.61 23.83
CA LEU A 505 -15.82 1.31 23.38
C LEU A 505 -15.83 -0.07 22.70
N LEU A 506 -16.92 -0.82 22.92
CA LEU A 506 -17.07 -2.20 22.46
C LEU A 506 -18.33 -2.37 21.63
N VAL A 507 -18.22 -3.06 20.50
CA VAL A 507 -19.37 -3.58 19.75
C VAL A 507 -19.52 -5.07 20.10
N GLU A 508 -20.39 -5.37 21.07
CA GLU A 508 -20.64 -6.75 21.52
C GLU A 508 -21.12 -7.67 20.39
N GLY A 509 -20.47 -8.82 20.26
CA GLY A 509 -20.87 -9.90 19.37
C GLY A 509 -19.72 -10.88 19.08
N GLU A 510 -19.87 -12.14 19.49
CA GLU A 510 -18.90 -13.21 19.21
C GLU A 510 -18.65 -13.33 17.69
N TYR A 511 -17.39 -13.34 17.26
CA TYR A 511 -16.95 -13.26 15.84
C TYR A 511 -17.23 -11.94 15.10
N SER A 512 -17.64 -10.87 15.78
CA SER A 512 -17.74 -9.55 15.13
C SER A 512 -16.36 -8.95 14.86
N TYR A 513 -16.21 -8.30 13.71
CA TYR A 513 -14.96 -7.66 13.28
C TYR A 513 -15.23 -6.35 12.54
N SER A 514 -14.20 -5.50 12.41
CA SER A 514 -14.20 -4.35 11.50
C SER A 514 -13.24 -4.64 10.34
N PRO A 515 -13.63 -4.41 9.08
CA PRO A 515 -12.73 -4.48 7.94
C PRO A 515 -11.44 -3.67 8.07
N VAL A 516 -11.43 -2.62 8.89
CA VAL A 516 -10.26 -1.78 9.21
C VAL A 516 -9.06 -2.58 9.73
N THR A 517 -9.28 -3.76 10.32
CA THR A 517 -8.19 -4.65 10.77
C THR A 517 -7.49 -5.39 9.63
N TYR A 518 -7.85 -5.09 8.37
CA TYR A 518 -7.10 -5.47 7.17
C TYR A 518 -7.07 -4.29 6.19
N ASP A 519 -8.23 -3.78 5.76
CA ASP A 519 -8.31 -2.64 4.83
C ASP A 519 -8.52 -1.33 5.61
N HIS A 520 -7.42 -0.64 5.86
CA HIS A 520 -7.40 0.64 6.57
C HIS A 520 -8.13 1.78 5.84
N LYS A 521 -8.35 1.68 4.52
CA LYS A 521 -8.98 2.73 3.70
C LYS A 521 -10.46 2.89 4.06
N LEU A 522 -10.98 1.90 4.80
CA LEU A 522 -12.30 1.86 5.40
C LEU A 522 -12.36 2.49 6.80
N PHE A 523 -11.22 2.89 7.38
CA PHE A 523 -11.16 3.88 8.45
C PHE A 523 -11.11 5.25 7.77
N VAL A 524 -12.24 5.95 7.81
CA VAL A 524 -12.37 7.26 7.17
C VAL A 524 -12.60 8.30 8.24
N GLU A 525 -11.66 9.24 8.33
CA GLU A 525 -11.66 10.32 9.30
C GLU A 525 -12.17 11.64 8.72
N TYR A 526 -12.59 12.54 9.61
CA TYR A 526 -13.06 13.87 9.26
C TYR A 526 -13.04 14.79 10.48
N GLU A 527 -12.15 15.78 10.49
CA GLU A 527 -12.16 16.83 11.51
C GLU A 527 -13.45 17.68 11.43
N TRP A 528 -14.11 17.91 12.57
CA TRP A 528 -15.42 18.57 12.62
C TRP A 528 -15.66 19.31 13.94
N ASN A 529 -15.71 20.64 13.88
CA ASN A 529 -15.85 21.52 15.05
C ASN A 529 -14.74 21.33 16.12
N ASN A 530 -13.48 21.18 15.69
CA ASN A 530 -12.31 20.89 16.53
C ASN A 530 -12.47 19.53 17.24
N SER A 531 -12.66 18.47 16.46
CA SER A 531 -12.88 17.11 16.96
C SER A 531 -12.75 16.14 15.80
N LEU A 532 -11.98 15.08 15.99
CA LEU A 532 -11.88 14.02 15.01
C LEU A 532 -13.16 13.19 15.01
N LEU A 533 -13.95 13.24 13.94
CA LEU A 533 -14.91 12.18 13.64
C LEU A 533 -14.18 11.06 12.90
N PHE A 534 -14.53 9.81 13.16
CA PHE A 534 -14.09 8.70 12.33
C PHE A 534 -15.18 7.64 12.17
N ALA A 535 -15.28 7.13 10.94
CA ALA A 535 -16.25 6.14 10.52
C ALA A 535 -15.55 4.82 10.22
N ILE A 536 -16.04 3.72 10.78
CA ILE A 536 -15.57 2.36 10.47
C ILE A 536 -16.74 1.43 10.13
N PRO A 537 -16.64 0.56 9.12
CA PRO A 537 -17.58 -0.54 8.94
C PRO A 537 -17.39 -1.58 10.06
N VAL A 538 -18.49 -2.21 10.47
CA VAL A 538 -18.49 -3.34 11.42
C VAL A 538 -19.45 -4.42 10.92
N TYR A 539 -18.95 -5.65 10.90
CA TYR A 539 -19.68 -6.88 10.64
C TYR A 539 -20.06 -7.48 11.99
N ALA A 540 -21.32 -7.31 12.42
CA ALA A 540 -21.77 -7.64 13.76
C ALA A 540 -22.58 -8.95 13.80
N TYR A 541 -22.17 -9.87 14.66
CA TYR A 541 -22.79 -11.19 14.86
C TYR A 541 -23.34 -11.35 16.28
N SER A 542 -24.62 -11.69 16.42
CA SER A 542 -25.23 -11.95 17.73
C SER A 542 -24.85 -13.34 18.27
N TYR A 543 -24.72 -13.48 19.59
CA TYR A 543 -24.48 -14.76 20.28
C TYR A 543 -25.29 -15.93 19.72
N GLY A 544 -24.61 -17.01 19.33
CA GLY A 544 -25.21 -18.18 18.68
C GLY A 544 -25.54 -18.00 17.19
N TYR A 545 -24.85 -17.08 16.50
CA TYR A 545 -24.97 -16.81 15.05
C TYR A 545 -26.39 -16.41 14.57
N GLY A 546 -27.28 -16.03 15.49
CA GLY A 546 -28.73 -15.92 15.22
C GLY A 546 -29.20 -14.70 14.44
N GLN A 547 -28.45 -13.59 14.48
CA GLN A 547 -28.63 -12.38 13.70
C GLN A 547 -27.27 -11.81 13.30
N TYR A 548 -27.21 -11.32 12.07
CA TYR A 548 -26.06 -10.69 11.44
C TYR A 548 -26.50 -9.33 10.88
N TYR A 549 -25.68 -8.31 11.03
CA TYR A 549 -25.88 -7.03 10.33
C TYR A 549 -24.54 -6.33 10.09
N GLN A 550 -24.54 -5.47 9.07
CA GLN A 550 -23.40 -4.63 8.70
C GLN A 550 -23.80 -3.17 8.84
N ALA A 551 -22.91 -2.36 9.40
CA ALA A 551 -23.17 -0.98 9.75
C ALA A 551 -21.89 -0.14 9.73
N ILE A 552 -22.03 1.16 9.50
CA ILE A 552 -20.96 2.12 9.79
C ILE A 552 -21.16 2.61 11.22
N TYR A 553 -20.14 2.43 12.05
CA TYR A 553 -20.07 3.02 13.38
C TYR A 553 -19.32 4.34 13.26
N LEU A 554 -19.96 5.41 13.74
CA LEU A 554 -19.39 6.76 13.76
C LEU A 554 -18.98 7.10 15.18
N TYR A 555 -17.72 7.48 15.35
CA TYR A 555 -17.11 7.89 16.60
C TYR A 555 -16.64 9.35 16.55
N GLN A 556 -16.39 9.93 17.72
CA GLN A 556 -15.79 11.25 17.91
C GLN A 556 -14.73 11.19 19.00
N VAL A 557 -13.60 11.88 18.78
CA VAL A 557 -12.67 12.32 19.83
C VAL A 557 -12.79 13.84 19.98
N ASP A 558 -13.07 14.35 21.18
CA ASP A 558 -13.28 15.79 21.43
C ASP A 558 -12.02 16.55 21.89
N GLU A 559 -12.09 17.88 22.00
CA GLU A 559 -11.01 18.76 22.52
C GLU A 559 -10.51 18.40 23.93
N MET A 560 -11.13 17.42 24.62
CA MET A 560 -10.77 16.94 25.96
C MET A 560 -10.28 15.48 25.94
N ASN A 561 -10.05 14.92 24.75
CA ASN A 561 -9.63 13.54 24.50
C ASN A 561 -10.63 12.49 25.04
N HIS A 562 -11.93 12.76 24.95
CA HIS A 562 -12.99 11.77 25.21
C HIS A 562 -13.44 11.05 23.94
N LEU A 563 -13.52 9.72 23.97
CA LEU A 563 -13.94 8.88 22.85
C LEU A 563 -15.42 8.51 23.00
N SER A 564 -16.26 8.93 22.05
CA SER A 564 -17.70 8.63 22.08
C SER A 564 -18.21 8.03 20.78
N GLN A 565 -19.18 7.11 20.86
CA GLN A 565 -19.89 6.59 19.69
C GLN A 565 -21.09 7.49 19.38
N VAL A 566 -20.95 8.32 18.35
CA VAL A 566 -21.94 9.33 17.93
C VAL A 566 -23.17 8.70 17.30
N SER A 567 -22.98 7.77 16.36
CA SER A 567 -24.06 7.17 15.57
C SER A 567 -23.73 5.77 15.06
N ILE A 568 -24.76 5.07 14.59
CA ILE A 568 -24.63 3.78 13.89
C ILE A 568 -25.52 3.83 12.64
N LEU A 569 -24.91 4.05 11.48
CA LEU A 569 -25.61 4.14 10.20
C LEU A 569 -25.80 2.72 9.63
N ARG A 570 -27.05 2.39 9.29
CA ARG A 570 -27.46 1.02 8.92
C ARG A 570 -28.33 1.03 7.68
N ASN A 571 -28.05 0.11 6.76
CA ASN A 571 -28.99 -0.25 5.71
C ASN A 571 -29.88 -1.42 6.18
N THR A 572 -31.00 -1.65 5.49
CA THR A 572 -31.80 -2.88 5.56
C THR A 572 -31.84 -3.52 4.16
N PRO A 573 -30.71 -4.08 3.69
CA PRO A 573 -30.58 -4.45 2.28
C PRO A 573 -31.41 -5.69 1.93
N SER A 574 -31.83 -5.75 0.66
CA SER A 574 -32.62 -6.87 0.10
C SER A 574 -31.78 -8.04 -0.39
N ASN A 575 -30.47 -7.83 -0.58
CA ASN A 575 -29.48 -8.79 -1.06
C ASN A 575 -28.08 -8.42 -0.52
N TYR A 576 -27.06 -9.24 -0.80
CA TYR A 576 -25.68 -9.02 -0.34
C TYR A 576 -25.11 -7.68 -0.82
N TYR A 577 -25.41 -7.30 -2.06
CA TYR A 577 -24.92 -6.09 -2.73
C TYR A 577 -25.38 -4.74 -2.11
N GLY A 578 -26.30 -4.74 -1.14
CA GLY A 578 -26.72 -3.55 -0.40
C GLY A 578 -26.06 -3.39 0.98
N TYR A 579 -25.15 -4.28 1.38
CA TYR A 579 -24.39 -4.11 2.61
C TYR A 579 -23.42 -2.92 2.50
N ILE A 580 -23.28 -2.13 3.57
CA ILE A 580 -22.50 -0.89 3.56
C ILE A 580 -21.01 -1.21 3.68
N GLU A 581 -20.23 -0.77 2.69
CA GLU A 581 -18.81 -1.11 2.55
C GLU A 581 -17.92 -0.02 3.14
N LYS A 582 -18.11 1.23 2.72
CA LYS A 582 -17.36 2.42 3.15
C LYS A 582 -18.34 3.55 3.52
N ALA A 583 -17.86 4.53 4.28
CA ALA A 583 -18.51 5.83 4.39
C ALA A 583 -17.52 6.96 4.05
N ILE A 584 -18.01 8.07 3.53
CA ILE A 584 -17.23 9.27 3.26
C ILE A 584 -17.96 10.51 3.79
N PHE A 585 -17.21 11.56 4.12
CA PHE A 585 -17.75 12.82 4.62
C PHE A 585 -17.63 13.89 3.53
N ILE A 586 -18.65 14.74 3.39
CA ILE A 586 -18.63 15.91 2.52
C ILE A 586 -19.40 17.03 3.22
N ASN A 587 -18.71 18.12 3.53
CA ASN A 587 -19.19 19.30 4.24
C ASN A 587 -19.94 18.95 5.54
N ASP A 588 -21.25 19.17 5.62
CA ASP A 588 -22.09 18.91 6.79
C ASP A 588 -22.81 17.54 6.76
N LYS A 589 -22.33 16.61 5.92
CA LYS A 589 -22.96 15.32 5.63
C LYS A 589 -21.98 14.15 5.69
N ILE A 590 -22.53 12.96 5.93
CA ILE A 590 -21.86 11.68 5.77
C ILE A 590 -22.66 10.79 4.80
N TYR A 591 -21.96 10.11 3.91
CA TYR A 591 -22.52 9.23 2.89
C TYR A 591 -22.12 7.78 3.19
N THR A 592 -23.08 6.87 3.28
CA THR A 592 -22.78 5.42 3.37
C THR A 592 -22.95 4.77 2.01
N ILE A 593 -21.93 4.04 1.56
CA ILE A 593 -21.82 3.54 0.20
C ILE A 593 -21.83 2.00 0.18
N SER A 594 -22.58 1.46 -0.77
CA SER A 594 -22.67 0.04 -1.11
C SER A 594 -22.76 -0.09 -2.63
N TYR A 595 -22.41 -1.25 -3.18
CA TYR A 595 -22.48 -1.49 -4.63
C TYR A 595 -23.85 -1.15 -5.26
N ASN A 596 -24.96 -1.38 -4.55
CA ASN A 596 -26.31 -1.09 -5.04
C ASN A 596 -26.84 0.33 -4.73
N GLU A 597 -26.34 1.01 -3.70
CA GLU A 597 -26.91 2.29 -3.26
C GLU A 597 -25.96 3.17 -2.42
N ILE A 598 -26.16 4.48 -2.52
CA ILE A 598 -25.53 5.50 -1.66
C ILE A 598 -26.64 6.21 -0.88
N ASN A 599 -26.44 6.35 0.44
CA ASN A 599 -27.36 7.04 1.34
C ASN A 599 -26.68 8.27 1.96
N GLU A 600 -27.36 9.41 1.96
CA GLU A 600 -26.89 10.69 2.52
C GLU A 600 -27.52 10.94 3.89
N PHE A 601 -26.71 11.31 4.89
CA PHE A 601 -27.16 11.65 6.24
C PHE A 601 -26.62 13.02 6.68
N ASP A 602 -27.50 13.83 7.27
CA ASP A 602 -27.25 15.20 7.72
C ASP A 602 -26.68 15.21 9.15
N MET A 603 -25.42 15.66 9.31
CA MET A 603 -24.71 15.66 10.60
C MET A 603 -25.21 16.74 11.57
N LEU A 604 -25.90 17.76 11.07
CA LEU A 604 -26.50 18.84 11.89
C LEU A 604 -27.89 18.47 12.42
N ASN A 605 -28.43 17.31 12.00
CA ASN A 605 -29.80 16.88 12.23
C ASN A 605 -29.85 15.41 12.69
N ASP A 606 -29.15 15.10 13.78
CA ASP A 606 -29.10 13.78 14.44
C ASP A 606 -28.79 12.60 13.48
N PHE A 607 -28.03 12.83 12.40
CA PHE A 607 -27.72 11.84 11.36
C PHE A 607 -28.98 11.20 10.73
N ASN A 608 -30.04 12.01 10.55
CA ASN A 608 -31.20 11.59 9.78
C ASN A 608 -30.86 11.47 8.29
N ARG A 609 -31.31 10.37 7.64
CA ARG A 609 -31.13 10.19 6.19
C ARG A 609 -31.96 11.22 5.41
N THR A 610 -31.29 12.06 4.65
CA THR A 610 -31.90 13.14 3.84
C THR A 610 -32.14 12.72 2.39
N SER A 611 -31.23 11.95 1.80
CA SER A 611 -31.31 11.48 0.41
C SER A 611 -30.77 10.06 0.24
N SER A 612 -31.05 9.45 -0.92
CA SER A 612 -30.54 8.13 -1.31
C SER A 612 -30.67 7.90 -2.82
N ILE A 613 -29.62 7.37 -3.44
CA ILE A 613 -29.64 6.87 -4.83
C ILE A 613 -29.47 5.35 -4.83
N VAL A 614 -30.20 4.66 -5.71
CA VAL A 614 -30.16 3.20 -5.89
C VAL A 614 -29.92 2.92 -7.36
N PHE A 615 -28.87 2.15 -7.68
CA PHE A 615 -28.40 1.93 -9.05
C PHE A 615 -29.20 0.88 -9.83
N ASN A 616 -30.00 0.06 -9.16
CA ASN A 616 -30.95 -0.91 -9.73
C ASN A 616 -30.35 -1.94 -10.72
N GLN A 617 -29.77 -3.02 -10.21
CA GLN A 617 -29.76 -4.28 -10.96
C GLN A 617 -30.96 -5.15 -10.58
N GLU A 618 -31.77 -5.56 -11.57
CA GLU A 618 -32.56 -6.80 -11.48
C GLU A 618 -31.59 -7.98 -11.52
N VAL A 619 -30.87 -8.21 -10.41
CA VAL A 619 -30.11 -9.45 -10.20
C VAL A 619 -31.12 -10.58 -10.22
N ASN A 620 -31.24 -11.23 -11.38
CA ASN A 620 -32.10 -12.37 -11.58
C ASN A 620 -31.79 -13.40 -10.48
N GLN A 621 -32.83 -13.97 -9.88
CA GLN A 621 -32.66 -15.10 -8.96
C GLN A 621 -32.26 -16.35 -9.76
N GLY A 622 -30.99 -16.39 -10.16
CA GLY A 622 -30.28 -17.62 -10.45
C GLY A 622 -30.39 -18.50 -9.21
N ASP A 623 -31.03 -19.64 -9.37
CA ASP A 623 -31.41 -20.56 -8.30
C ASP A 623 -30.18 -21.37 -7.84
N ASP A 624 -29.16 -20.68 -7.33
CA ASP A 624 -27.91 -21.29 -6.85
C ASP A 624 -28.10 -21.92 -5.47
N SER A 625 -28.88 -22.99 -5.47
CA SER A 625 -29.00 -23.94 -4.37
C SER A 625 -27.82 -24.92 -4.33
N SER A 626 -26.61 -24.44 -4.63
CA SER A 626 -25.37 -25.22 -4.76
C SER A 626 -24.10 -24.38 -4.53
N GLN A 627 -23.51 -24.29 -3.33
CA GLN A 627 -23.41 -25.37 -2.33
C GLN A 627 -23.22 -24.83 -0.90
N VAL A 628 -23.72 -25.60 0.07
CA VAL A 628 -23.31 -25.56 1.47
C VAL A 628 -23.18 -27.00 1.96
N GLU A 629 -21.97 -27.55 1.91
CA GLU A 629 -21.53 -28.75 2.64
C GLU A 629 -20.02 -28.68 2.90
#